data_AF-A0AAW3FDA1-F1
#
_entry.id   AF-A0AAW3FDA1-F1
#
_cell.length_a   1.000
_cell.length_b   1.000
_cell.length_c   1.000
_cell.angle_alpha   90.00
_cell.angle_beta   90.00
_cell.angle_gamma   90.00
#
_symmetry.space_group_name_H-M   'P 1'
#
loop_
_entity.id
_entity.type
_entity.pdbx_description
1 polymer ?
#
loop_
_entity_poly.entity_id
_entity_poly.type
_entity_poly.pdbx_seq_one_letter_code
_entity_poly.pdbx_strand_id
1 'polypeptide(L)'
;MEIHNFQIAELDVQIIFRDTTVNGMHLLRSFEPFRVDKIAEKPFFRLTVDDSLTPIPKERRQRIRAFDTGNGDTVVDRIDDGSYQYIIKDIEGNECSLLESNKDFSDCQCALRGNHNMRTFGLNNALMLIFAFAGAHQRLLLIHASLVRNNDYGYAFIAKSGTGKSTQVSMWLRHIPGSDLMNDDNPIVRIIDGEAWIYGSPWSGKTPCYRNIKARLGAITRIDRASQNSVDKPAPIAAFASLLPSCSSMKWDSAIYNAICDTITKIVEMGKVYTLHCLPNKEAAEVCYKAIAIK
;
A
#
# COMPACT_ATOMS: atom_id res chain seq x y z
N MET A 1 -8.87 -24.22 -13.21
CA MET A 1 -8.30 -22.88 -13.39
C MET A 1 -9.41 -21.84 -13.35
N GLU A 2 -9.32 -20.88 -12.42
CA GLU A 2 -10.24 -19.75 -12.29
C GLU A 2 -9.49 -18.44 -12.52
N ILE A 3 -10.12 -17.50 -13.21
CA ILE A 3 -9.55 -16.18 -13.53
C ILE A 3 -10.45 -15.12 -12.89
N HIS A 4 -9.84 -14.22 -12.12
CA HIS A 4 -10.51 -13.09 -11.48
C HIS A 4 -9.83 -11.79 -11.88
N ASN A 5 -10.64 -10.81 -12.24
CA ASN A 5 -10.18 -9.50 -12.69
C ASN A 5 -10.61 -8.43 -11.67
N PHE A 6 -9.73 -7.48 -11.43
CA PHE A 6 -9.94 -6.38 -10.50
C PHE A 6 -9.46 -5.07 -11.11
N GLN A 7 -10.01 -3.96 -10.64
CA GLN A 7 -9.48 -2.64 -10.90
C GLN A 7 -9.20 -1.94 -9.58
N ILE A 8 -7.92 -1.71 -9.28
CA ILE A 8 -7.46 -1.10 -8.03
C ILE A 8 -6.75 0.19 -8.37
N ALA A 9 -7.26 1.31 -7.84
CA ALA A 9 -6.76 2.65 -8.17
C ALA A 9 -6.65 2.90 -9.68
N GLU A 10 -7.66 2.46 -10.45
CA GLU A 10 -7.71 2.56 -11.93
C GLU A 10 -6.61 1.78 -12.67
N LEU A 11 -6.06 0.73 -12.02
CA LEU A 11 -5.11 -0.21 -12.61
C LEU A 11 -5.71 -1.62 -12.64
N ASP A 12 -5.68 -2.24 -13.81
CA ASP A 12 -6.26 -3.55 -14.06
C ASP A 12 -5.37 -4.67 -13.53
N VAL A 13 -5.88 -5.52 -12.65
CA VAL A 13 -5.15 -6.62 -12.00
C VAL A 13 -5.84 -7.94 -12.34
N GLN A 14 -5.04 -8.95 -12.67
CA GLN A 14 -5.54 -10.30 -12.92
C GLN A 14 -4.95 -11.31 -11.94
N ILE A 15 -5.80 -12.12 -11.32
CA ILE A 15 -5.41 -13.21 -10.43
C ILE A 15 -5.95 -14.51 -11.00
N ILE A 16 -5.07 -15.49 -11.19
CA ILE A 16 -5.39 -16.79 -11.77
C ILE A 16 -5.10 -17.88 -10.73
N PHE A 17 -6.08 -18.72 -10.41
CA PHE A 17 -5.89 -19.89 -9.56
C PHE A 17 -5.88 -21.15 -10.42
N ARG A 18 -4.77 -21.90 -10.47
CA ARG A 18 -4.69 -23.13 -11.28
C ARG A 18 -5.42 -24.31 -10.64
N ASP A 19 -5.12 -24.58 -9.36
CA ASP A 19 -5.84 -25.55 -8.52
C ASP A 19 -6.80 -24.80 -7.58
N THR A 20 -8.09 -25.10 -7.70
CA THR A 20 -9.16 -24.42 -6.97
C THR A 20 -9.71 -25.22 -5.78
N THR A 21 -9.11 -26.36 -5.46
CA THR A 21 -9.54 -27.19 -4.31
C THR A 21 -9.25 -26.52 -2.97
N VAL A 22 -8.10 -25.83 -2.87
CA VAL A 22 -7.63 -25.13 -1.66
C VAL A 22 -7.38 -23.64 -1.87
N ASN A 23 -7.20 -23.19 -3.11
CA ASN A 23 -6.99 -21.77 -3.43
C ASN A 23 -8.20 -21.18 -4.16
N GLY A 24 -8.51 -19.91 -3.89
CA GLY A 24 -9.56 -19.20 -4.61
C GLY A 24 -9.95 -17.89 -3.93
N MET A 25 -11.04 -17.30 -4.41
CA MET A 25 -11.52 -15.99 -3.91
C MET A 25 -11.86 -15.94 -2.43
N HIS A 26 -12.10 -17.08 -1.80
CA HIS A 26 -12.33 -17.15 -0.35
C HIS A 26 -11.11 -16.66 0.46
N LEU A 27 -9.91 -16.63 -0.13
CA LEU A 27 -8.68 -16.06 0.45
C LEU A 27 -8.54 -14.53 0.26
N LEU A 28 -9.37 -13.92 -0.59
CA LEU A 28 -9.25 -12.53 -1.03
C LEU A 28 -10.53 -11.71 -0.85
N ARG A 29 -11.23 -11.90 0.28
CA ARG A 29 -12.48 -11.17 0.56
C ARG A 29 -12.33 -9.64 0.47
N SER A 30 -11.15 -9.10 0.80
CA SER A 30 -10.87 -7.67 0.71
C SER A 30 -10.80 -7.12 -0.72
N PHE A 31 -10.63 -7.97 -1.72
CA PHE A 31 -10.58 -7.59 -3.13
C PHE A 31 -11.98 -7.57 -3.79
N GLU A 32 -13.01 -8.12 -3.16
CA GLU A 32 -14.36 -8.19 -3.75
C GLU A 32 -14.91 -6.82 -4.21
N PRO A 33 -14.75 -5.72 -3.44
CA PRO A 33 -15.21 -4.39 -3.87
C PRO A 33 -14.49 -3.81 -5.10
N PHE A 34 -13.39 -4.43 -5.52
CA PHE A 34 -12.56 -4.01 -6.65
C PHE A 34 -12.78 -4.90 -7.88
N ARG A 35 -13.65 -5.90 -7.80
CA ARG A 35 -13.89 -6.87 -8.87
C ARG A 35 -14.53 -6.21 -10.09
N VAL A 36 -14.08 -6.62 -11.27
CA VAL A 36 -14.62 -6.18 -12.56
C VAL A 36 -14.77 -7.38 -13.50
N ASP A 37 -15.66 -7.30 -14.48
CA ASP A 37 -15.87 -8.40 -15.43
C ASP A 37 -14.74 -8.48 -16.46
N LYS A 38 -14.24 -7.32 -16.90
CA LYS A 38 -13.27 -7.19 -17.98
C LYS A 38 -12.18 -6.19 -17.60
N ILE A 39 -11.01 -6.45 -18.14
CA ILE A 39 -9.79 -5.64 -18.04
C ILE A 39 -9.16 -5.51 -19.43
N ALA A 40 -8.22 -4.58 -19.57
CA ALA A 40 -7.41 -4.45 -20.77
C ALA A 40 -6.62 -5.74 -21.09
N GLU A 41 -6.25 -5.93 -22.36
CA GLU A 41 -5.45 -7.09 -22.80
C GLU A 41 -4.12 -7.21 -22.04
N LYS A 42 -3.49 -6.07 -21.75
CA LYS A 42 -2.29 -5.97 -20.95
C LYS A 42 -2.65 -5.37 -19.58
N PRO A 43 -2.87 -6.20 -18.54
CA PRO A 43 -3.11 -5.69 -17.20
C PRO A 43 -1.87 -5.01 -16.63
N PHE A 44 -2.06 -4.25 -15.56
CA PHE A 44 -1.00 -3.70 -14.72
C PHE A 44 -0.09 -4.82 -14.20
N PHE A 45 -0.68 -5.89 -13.68
CA PHE A 45 0.03 -7.16 -13.47
C PHE A 45 -0.92 -8.36 -13.51
N ARG A 46 -0.31 -9.53 -13.69
CA ARG A 46 -0.93 -10.84 -13.50
C ARG A 46 -0.22 -11.60 -12.39
N LEU A 47 -1.00 -12.21 -11.49
CA LEU A 47 -0.51 -13.20 -10.53
C LEU A 47 -1.14 -14.57 -10.82
N THR A 48 -0.32 -15.58 -11.06
CA THR A 48 -0.76 -16.97 -11.15
C THR A 48 -0.45 -17.70 -9.86
N VAL A 49 -1.48 -18.19 -9.17
CA VAL A 49 -1.38 -19.01 -7.97
C VAL A 49 -1.37 -20.49 -8.36
N ASP A 50 -0.24 -21.14 -8.11
CA ASP A 50 0.06 -22.53 -8.43
C ASP A 50 0.96 -23.12 -7.34
N ASP A 51 0.40 -24.01 -6.52
CA ASP A 51 1.13 -24.61 -5.39
C ASP A 51 2.23 -25.58 -5.84
N SER A 52 2.28 -25.94 -7.13
CA SER A 52 3.38 -26.74 -7.70
C SER A 52 4.66 -25.92 -7.93
N LEU A 53 4.60 -24.59 -7.80
CA LEU A 53 5.78 -23.73 -7.96
C LEU A 53 6.86 -24.08 -6.92
N THR A 54 8.04 -24.41 -7.42
CA THR A 54 9.22 -24.72 -6.60
C THR A 54 10.25 -23.59 -6.68
N PRO A 55 11.02 -23.31 -5.61
CA PRO A 55 11.99 -22.23 -5.61
C PRO A 55 13.05 -22.39 -6.71
N ILE A 56 13.46 -21.28 -7.32
CA ILE A 56 14.57 -21.21 -8.27
C ILE A 56 15.85 -21.86 -7.68
N PRO A 57 16.62 -22.65 -8.46
CA PRO A 57 17.86 -23.27 -8.01
C PRO A 57 18.85 -22.25 -7.39
N LYS A 58 19.59 -22.68 -6.37
CA LYS A 58 20.48 -21.79 -5.60
C LYS A 58 21.58 -21.18 -6.47
N GLU A 59 21.99 -21.85 -7.53
CA GLU A 59 23.03 -21.45 -8.46
C GLU A 59 22.59 -20.26 -9.33
N ARG A 60 21.28 -20.06 -9.48
CA ARG A 60 20.68 -19.00 -10.31
C ARG A 60 20.20 -17.79 -9.51
N ARG A 61 20.32 -17.82 -8.19
CA ARG A 61 19.80 -16.77 -7.30
C ARG A 61 20.81 -16.33 -6.25
N GLN A 62 20.81 -15.05 -5.96
CA GLN A 62 21.64 -14.44 -4.92
C GLN A 62 20.75 -13.82 -3.85
N ARG A 63 20.97 -14.18 -2.58
CA ARG A 63 20.27 -13.59 -1.44
C ARG A 63 20.58 -12.09 -1.38
N ILE A 64 19.53 -11.28 -1.38
CA ILE A 64 19.62 -9.86 -1.11
C ILE A 64 19.60 -9.64 0.40
N ARG A 65 18.49 -10.00 1.06
CA ARG A 65 18.31 -9.92 2.53
C ARG A 65 17.00 -10.56 3.00
N ALA A 66 16.83 -10.61 4.31
CA ALA A 66 15.55 -10.89 4.98
C ALA A 66 15.08 -9.61 5.68
N PHE A 67 13.77 -9.39 5.68
CA PHE A 67 13.11 -8.20 6.21
C PHE A 67 12.08 -8.56 7.26
N ASP A 68 12.20 -7.97 8.43
CA ASP A 68 11.08 -7.89 9.36
C ASP A 68 10.06 -6.89 8.80
N THR A 69 8.86 -7.38 8.56
CA THR A 69 7.71 -6.61 8.04
C THR A 69 6.74 -6.18 9.16
N GLY A 70 7.06 -6.49 10.41
CA GLY A 70 6.23 -6.25 11.60
C GLY A 70 5.12 -7.29 11.80
N ASN A 71 4.83 -8.09 10.78
CA ASN A 71 3.88 -9.21 10.81
C ASN A 71 4.51 -10.53 10.32
N GLY A 72 5.85 -10.59 10.27
CA GLY A 72 6.62 -11.74 9.82
C GLY A 72 7.88 -11.33 9.05
N ASP A 73 8.55 -12.32 8.46
CA ASP A 73 9.77 -12.11 7.69
C ASP A 73 9.54 -12.29 6.18
N THR A 74 10.06 -11.38 5.37
CA THR A 74 10.15 -11.57 3.91
C THR A 74 11.60 -11.74 3.49
N VAL A 75 11.92 -12.87 2.87
CA VAL A 75 13.24 -13.18 2.31
C VAL A 75 13.23 -12.87 0.83
N VAL A 76 14.28 -12.21 0.32
CA VAL A 76 14.36 -11.81 -1.09
C VAL A 76 15.66 -12.29 -1.72
N ASP A 77 15.54 -12.94 -2.86
CA ASP A 77 16.64 -13.35 -3.72
C ASP A 77 16.52 -12.67 -5.10
N ARG A 78 17.65 -12.22 -5.65
CA ARG A 78 17.78 -11.71 -7.03
C ARG A 78 18.14 -12.87 -7.94
N ILE A 79 17.49 -12.97 -9.10
CA ILE A 79 17.78 -13.99 -10.12
C ILE A 79 18.72 -13.43 -11.19
N ASP A 80 19.48 -14.30 -11.85
CA ASP A 80 20.45 -13.99 -12.90
C ASP A 80 19.88 -13.13 -14.06
N ASP A 81 18.63 -13.36 -14.45
CA ASP A 81 17.91 -12.60 -15.48
C ASP A 81 17.32 -11.25 -15.00
N GLY A 82 17.54 -10.90 -13.73
CA GLY A 82 17.04 -9.67 -13.13
C GLY A 82 15.65 -9.77 -12.50
N SER A 83 15.00 -10.94 -12.59
CA SER A 83 13.76 -11.26 -11.86
C SER A 83 14.04 -11.44 -10.35
N TYR A 84 12.98 -11.67 -9.57
CA TYR A 84 13.07 -11.82 -8.12
C TYR A 84 12.31 -13.04 -7.63
N GLN A 85 12.77 -13.56 -6.50
CA GLN A 85 12.05 -14.55 -5.71
C GLN A 85 11.91 -14.06 -4.27
N TYR A 86 10.72 -14.25 -3.71
CA TYR A 86 10.35 -13.90 -2.34
C TYR A 86 9.86 -15.13 -1.59
N ILE A 87 10.27 -15.27 -0.34
CA ILE A 87 9.66 -16.20 0.61
C ILE A 87 9.05 -15.36 1.73
N ILE A 88 7.73 -15.39 1.84
CA ILE A 88 6.97 -14.67 2.85
C ILE A 88 6.69 -15.63 4.00
N LYS A 89 7.06 -15.22 5.20
CA LYS A 89 6.90 -15.97 6.43
C LYS A 89 6.03 -15.22 7.42
N ASP A 90 5.27 -15.95 8.22
CA ASP A 90 4.53 -15.37 9.36
C ASP A 90 5.45 -15.09 10.55
N ILE A 91 4.88 -14.56 11.64
CA ILE A 91 5.57 -14.26 12.90
C ILE A 91 6.17 -15.48 13.61
N GLU A 92 5.71 -16.69 13.26
CA GLU A 92 6.24 -17.95 13.80
C GLU A 92 7.38 -18.49 12.92
N GLY A 93 7.68 -17.83 11.80
CA GLY A 93 8.71 -18.22 10.84
C GLY A 93 8.26 -19.27 9.84
N ASN A 94 6.97 -19.60 9.79
CA ASN A 94 6.44 -20.55 8.83
C ASN A 94 6.38 -19.93 7.43
N GLU A 95 6.81 -20.66 6.41
CA GLU A 95 6.71 -20.20 5.02
C GLU A 95 5.24 -20.22 4.56
N CYS A 96 4.66 -19.05 4.37
CA CYS A 96 3.27 -18.88 3.92
C CYS A 96 3.15 -18.84 2.41
N SER A 97 4.14 -18.26 1.72
CA SER A 97 4.16 -18.24 0.26
C SER A 97 5.55 -18.11 -0.34
N LEU A 98 5.73 -18.75 -1.50
CA LEU A 98 6.80 -18.48 -2.45
C LEU A 98 6.23 -17.59 -3.55
N LEU A 99 6.86 -16.47 -3.84
CA LEU A 99 6.48 -15.57 -4.92
C LEU A 99 7.67 -15.40 -5.88
N GLU A 100 7.43 -15.54 -7.16
CA GLU A 100 8.37 -15.24 -8.24
C GLU A 100 7.79 -14.13 -9.12
N SER A 101 8.61 -13.15 -9.49
CA SER A 101 8.19 -12.02 -10.31
C SER A 101 9.23 -11.74 -11.38
N ASN A 102 8.78 -11.41 -12.59
CA ASN A 102 9.67 -10.77 -13.57
C ASN A 102 10.20 -9.41 -13.04
N LYS A 103 11.14 -8.81 -13.79
CA LYS A 103 11.86 -7.60 -13.35
C LYS A 103 10.95 -6.41 -13.01
N ASP A 104 9.82 -6.26 -13.70
CA ASP A 104 8.90 -5.13 -13.55
C ASP A 104 7.59 -5.50 -12.81
N PHE A 105 7.50 -6.70 -12.25
CA PHE A 105 6.35 -7.21 -11.51
C PHE A 105 5.05 -7.30 -12.32
N SER A 106 5.12 -7.24 -13.65
CA SER A 106 3.95 -7.36 -14.53
C SER A 106 3.44 -8.81 -14.69
N ASP A 107 4.30 -9.80 -14.46
CA ASP A 107 3.94 -11.21 -14.49
C ASP A 107 4.59 -11.96 -13.31
N CYS A 108 3.75 -12.57 -12.49
CA CYS A 108 4.12 -13.16 -11.22
C CYS A 108 3.51 -14.56 -11.06
N GLN A 109 4.22 -15.42 -10.34
CA GLN A 109 3.75 -16.74 -9.92
C GLN A 109 3.87 -16.89 -8.41
N CYS A 110 2.94 -17.60 -7.78
CA CYS A 110 2.96 -17.81 -6.35
C CYS A 110 2.49 -19.21 -5.95
N ALA A 111 3.25 -19.88 -5.09
CA ALA A 111 2.78 -21.05 -4.36
C ALA A 111 2.39 -20.65 -2.94
N LEU A 112 1.21 -21.07 -2.49
CA LEU A 112 0.72 -20.84 -1.14
C LEU A 112 0.88 -22.09 -0.29
N ARG A 113 1.16 -21.90 1.00
CA ARG A 113 1.51 -23.00 1.92
C ARG A 113 0.75 -22.90 3.24
N GLY A 114 0.61 -24.06 3.88
CA GLY A 114 -0.03 -24.18 5.18
C GLY A 114 -1.55 -24.09 5.14
N ASN A 115 -2.13 -23.70 6.28
CA ASN A 115 -3.57 -23.63 6.50
C ASN A 115 -4.21 -22.37 5.87
N HIS A 116 -5.53 -22.24 5.98
CA HIS A 116 -6.30 -21.12 5.41
C HIS A 116 -5.76 -19.73 5.82
N ASN A 117 -5.35 -19.55 7.08
CA ASN A 117 -4.83 -18.26 7.56
C ASN A 117 -3.47 -17.95 6.95
N MET A 118 -2.57 -18.95 6.90
CA MET A 118 -1.25 -18.80 6.27
C MET A 118 -1.37 -18.49 4.77
N ARG A 119 -2.25 -19.19 4.05
CA ARG A 119 -2.50 -18.93 2.63
C ARG A 119 -3.08 -17.55 2.39
N THR A 120 -4.05 -17.13 3.20
CA THR A 120 -4.61 -15.77 3.16
C THR A 120 -3.54 -14.72 3.41
N PHE A 121 -2.70 -14.92 4.43
CA PHE A 121 -1.61 -14.02 4.78
C PHE A 121 -0.55 -13.93 3.66
N GLY A 122 -0.07 -15.07 3.17
CA GLY A 122 0.92 -15.14 2.10
C GLY A 122 0.43 -14.47 0.82
N LEU A 123 -0.80 -14.78 0.39
CA LEU A 123 -1.38 -14.20 -0.82
C LEU A 123 -1.59 -12.68 -0.70
N ASN A 124 -2.10 -12.20 0.43
CA ASN A 124 -2.31 -10.76 0.63
C ASN A 124 -0.98 -9.98 0.62
N ASN A 125 0.06 -10.50 1.29
CA ASN A 125 1.37 -9.86 1.29
C ASN A 125 2.04 -9.93 -0.08
N ALA A 126 1.92 -11.05 -0.80
CA ALA A 126 2.43 -11.17 -2.17
C ALA A 126 1.79 -10.12 -3.09
N LEU A 127 0.46 -9.98 -3.07
CA LEU A 127 -0.27 -8.99 -3.86
C LEU A 127 0.11 -7.55 -3.48
N MET A 128 0.25 -7.25 -2.19
CA MET A 128 0.68 -5.93 -1.71
C MET A 128 2.07 -5.57 -2.23
N LEU A 129 3.00 -6.54 -2.17
CA LEU A 129 4.37 -6.39 -2.64
C LEU A 129 4.42 -6.14 -4.14
N ILE A 130 3.73 -6.97 -4.93
CA ILE A 130 3.63 -6.81 -6.39
C ILE A 130 3.08 -5.43 -6.73
N PHE A 131 1.95 -5.03 -6.12
CA PHE A 131 1.31 -3.76 -6.41
C PHE A 131 2.20 -2.56 -6.09
N ALA A 132 2.87 -2.56 -4.95
CA ALA A 132 3.77 -1.48 -4.54
C ALA A 132 4.94 -1.33 -5.52
N PHE A 133 5.56 -2.42 -5.95
CA PHE A 133 6.78 -2.37 -6.77
C PHE A 133 6.50 -2.22 -8.26
N ALA A 134 5.46 -2.87 -8.81
CA ALA A 134 4.97 -2.58 -10.15
C ALA A 134 4.55 -1.10 -10.27
N GLY A 135 3.95 -0.55 -9.20
CA GLY A 135 3.40 0.80 -9.18
C GLY A 135 4.46 1.90 -9.16
N ALA A 136 5.65 1.63 -8.63
CA ALA A 136 6.72 2.62 -8.51
C ALA A 136 7.05 3.29 -9.86
N HIS A 137 7.12 2.51 -10.95
CA HIS A 137 7.38 3.02 -12.30
C HIS A 137 6.21 3.80 -12.92
N GLN A 138 5.02 3.75 -12.30
CA GLN A 138 3.81 4.45 -12.76
C GLN A 138 3.44 5.62 -11.83
N ARG A 139 4.43 6.19 -11.12
CA ARG A 139 4.25 7.32 -10.18
C ARG A 139 3.17 7.03 -9.13
N LEU A 140 3.18 5.81 -8.61
CA LEU A 140 2.27 5.32 -7.61
C LEU A 140 3.04 5.02 -6.31
N LEU A 141 2.44 5.39 -5.18
CA LEU A 141 2.94 5.09 -3.84
C LEU A 141 1.85 4.36 -3.06
N LEU A 142 2.19 3.20 -2.51
CA LEU A 142 1.44 2.59 -1.42
C LEU A 142 2.00 3.15 -0.11
N ILE A 143 1.18 3.86 0.66
CA ILE A 143 1.64 4.55 1.87
C ILE A 143 0.94 4.01 3.12
N HIS A 144 1.68 3.84 4.20
CA HIS A 144 1.16 3.47 5.51
C HIS A 144 0.49 4.68 6.18
N ALA A 145 -0.82 4.80 6.00
CA ALA A 145 -1.64 5.94 6.42
C ALA A 145 -3.10 5.54 6.70
N SER A 146 -3.80 6.35 7.51
CA SER A 146 -5.26 6.31 7.59
C SER A 146 -5.84 7.47 6.79
N LEU A 147 -6.85 7.21 5.95
CA LEU A 147 -7.34 8.15 4.93
C LEU A 147 -8.81 8.51 5.15
N VAL A 148 -9.07 9.80 5.34
CA VAL A 148 -10.43 10.36 5.38
C VAL A 148 -10.68 11.23 4.14
N ARG A 149 -11.91 11.24 3.64
CA ARG A 149 -12.36 12.17 2.60
C ARG A 149 -13.21 13.26 3.20
N ASN A 150 -13.06 14.49 2.72
CA ASN A 150 -13.98 15.58 2.99
C ASN A 150 -14.01 16.52 1.76
N ASN A 151 -15.20 16.93 1.32
CA ASN A 151 -15.40 17.83 0.17
C ASN A 151 -14.66 17.36 -1.11
N ASP A 152 -14.74 16.06 -1.43
CA ASP A 152 -14.05 15.41 -2.56
C ASP A 152 -12.51 15.43 -2.55
N TYR A 153 -11.91 15.85 -1.43
CA TYR A 153 -10.47 15.76 -1.17
C TYR A 153 -10.16 14.69 -0.13
N GLY A 154 -9.10 13.93 -0.37
CA GLY A 154 -8.56 12.93 0.57
C GLY A 154 -7.45 13.51 1.44
N TYR A 155 -7.51 13.22 2.73
CA TYR A 155 -6.56 13.66 3.76
C TYR A 155 -5.96 12.42 4.43
N ALA A 156 -4.68 12.17 4.13
CA ALA A 156 -3.95 11.01 4.65
C ALA A 156 -3.19 11.40 5.92
N PHE A 157 -3.35 10.62 6.98
CA PHE A 157 -2.57 10.77 8.20
C PHE A 157 -1.48 9.72 8.26
N ILE A 158 -0.22 10.16 8.28
CA ILE A 158 0.95 9.30 8.46
C ILE A 158 1.52 9.47 9.86
N ALA A 159 2.16 8.43 10.40
CA ALA A 159 2.85 8.55 11.67
C ALA A 159 3.86 7.41 11.86
N LYS A 160 4.78 7.58 12.82
CA LYS A 160 5.54 6.44 13.36
C LYS A 160 4.56 5.40 13.92
N SER A 161 4.89 4.12 13.82
CA SER A 161 4.02 3.04 14.31
C SER A 161 3.59 3.30 15.76
N GLY A 162 2.31 3.05 16.07
CA GLY A 162 1.71 3.33 17.39
C GLY A 162 1.33 4.79 17.67
N THR A 163 1.40 5.68 16.68
CA THR A 163 1.21 7.13 16.89
C THR A 163 -0.07 7.66 16.21
N GLY A 164 -1.20 7.63 16.92
CA GLY A 164 -2.35 8.55 16.73
C GLY A 164 -3.15 8.58 15.42
N LYS A 165 -2.77 7.88 14.34
CA LYS A 165 -3.47 7.93 13.03
C LYS A 165 -4.98 7.67 13.13
N SER A 166 -5.35 6.51 13.69
CA SER A 166 -6.76 6.11 13.86
C SER A 166 -7.49 7.01 14.86
N THR A 167 -6.78 7.57 15.86
CA THR A 167 -7.35 8.60 16.75
C THR A 167 -7.76 9.82 15.94
N GLN A 168 -6.90 10.33 15.06
CA GLN A 168 -7.24 11.52 14.27
C GLN A 168 -8.36 11.28 13.28
N VAL A 169 -8.33 10.15 12.57
CA VAL A 169 -9.43 9.77 11.69
C VAL A 169 -10.74 9.67 12.46
N SER A 170 -10.75 9.06 13.64
CA SER A 170 -11.93 9.00 14.51
C SER A 170 -12.44 10.39 14.91
N MET A 171 -11.55 11.34 15.22
CA MET A 171 -11.93 12.72 15.52
C MET A 171 -12.52 13.43 14.30
N TRP A 172 -11.96 13.24 13.11
CA TRP A 172 -12.51 13.78 11.86
C TRP A 172 -13.91 13.25 11.59
N LEU A 173 -14.11 11.93 11.66
CA LEU A 173 -15.41 11.31 11.42
C LEU A 173 -16.49 11.75 12.43
N ARG A 174 -16.11 12.07 13.67
CA ARG A 174 -17.04 12.50 14.72
C ARG A 174 -17.35 13.99 14.70
N HIS A 175 -16.39 14.82 14.28
CA HIS A 175 -16.44 16.25 14.56
C HIS A 175 -16.32 17.15 13.33
N ILE A 176 -15.91 16.62 12.18
CA ILE A 176 -15.82 17.38 10.92
C ILE A 176 -16.94 16.90 9.99
N PRO A 177 -18.04 17.66 9.84
CA PRO A 177 -19.17 17.27 9.01
C PRO A 177 -18.79 16.96 7.56
N GLY A 178 -19.43 15.95 6.98
CA GLY A 178 -19.16 15.51 5.60
C GLY A 178 -17.92 14.64 5.43
N SER A 179 -17.30 14.20 6.54
CA SER A 179 -16.13 13.32 6.49
C SER A 179 -16.51 11.84 6.40
N ASP A 180 -15.80 11.07 5.57
CA ASP A 180 -15.97 9.62 5.46
C ASP A 180 -14.63 8.86 5.32
N LEU A 181 -14.56 7.63 5.85
CA LEU A 181 -13.34 6.82 5.86
C LEU A 181 -13.12 6.16 4.50
N MET A 182 -11.98 6.39 3.84
CA MET A 182 -11.68 5.73 2.57
C MET A 182 -10.83 4.47 2.73
N ASN A 183 -9.88 4.47 3.67
CA ASN A 183 -8.98 3.35 3.95
C ASN A 183 -8.30 3.53 5.32
N ASP A 184 -7.96 2.44 6.00
CA ASP A 184 -7.32 2.47 7.32
C ASP A 184 -6.06 1.62 7.40
N ASP A 185 -5.16 1.68 6.40
CA ASP A 185 -3.74 1.29 6.57
C ASP A 185 -2.85 1.63 5.38
N ASN A 186 -3.28 1.27 4.17
CA ASN A 186 -2.45 1.30 2.97
C ASN A 186 -3.18 1.96 1.78
N PRO A 187 -3.59 3.24 1.89
CA PRO A 187 -4.10 3.97 0.74
C PRO A 187 -3.05 4.11 -0.35
N ILE A 188 -3.53 4.36 -1.57
CA ILE A 188 -2.69 4.47 -2.77
C ILE A 188 -2.69 5.94 -3.21
N VAL A 189 -1.51 6.51 -3.44
CA VAL A 189 -1.34 7.83 -4.07
C VAL A 189 -0.85 7.63 -5.50
N ARG A 190 -1.43 8.35 -6.46
CA ARG A 190 -0.96 8.37 -7.86
C ARG A 190 -0.79 9.79 -8.35
N ILE A 191 0.21 10.02 -9.19
CA ILE A 191 0.35 11.25 -9.98
C ILE A 191 -0.13 10.99 -11.40
N ILE A 192 -1.29 11.52 -11.77
CA ILE A 192 -1.93 11.34 -13.08
C ILE A 192 -2.07 12.72 -13.72
N ASP A 193 -1.51 12.90 -14.91
CA ASP A 193 -1.55 14.17 -15.66
C ASP A 193 -1.09 15.40 -14.85
N GLY A 194 -0.12 15.21 -13.96
CA GLY A 194 0.42 16.26 -13.09
C GLY A 194 -0.37 16.50 -11.81
N GLU A 195 -1.50 15.83 -11.62
CA GLU A 195 -2.36 15.94 -10.44
C GLU A 195 -2.16 14.77 -9.49
N ALA A 196 -2.16 15.05 -8.18
CA ALA A 196 -2.11 14.02 -7.15
C ALA A 196 -3.52 13.54 -6.78
N TRP A 197 -3.73 12.24 -6.92
CA TRP A 197 -4.94 11.51 -6.56
C TRP A 197 -4.64 10.53 -5.42
N ILE A 198 -5.65 10.25 -4.60
CA ILE A 198 -5.56 9.26 -3.52
C ILE A 198 -6.78 8.34 -3.53
N TYR A 199 -6.54 7.06 -3.26
CA TYR A 199 -7.52 5.99 -3.42
C TYR A 199 -7.61 5.14 -2.15
N GLY A 200 -8.80 4.55 -1.95
CA GLY A 200 -8.91 3.37 -1.13
C GLY A 200 -8.20 2.16 -1.76
N SER A 201 -7.97 1.11 -0.98
CA SER A 201 -7.25 -0.09 -1.43
C SER A 201 -7.84 -1.35 -0.79
N PRO A 202 -7.49 -2.55 -1.29
CA PRO A 202 -7.87 -3.81 -0.66
C PRO A 202 -7.06 -4.11 0.62
N TRP A 203 -6.11 -3.26 0.98
CA TRP A 203 -5.29 -3.41 2.18
C TRP A 203 -5.71 -2.37 3.21
N SER A 204 -6.32 -2.84 4.29
CA SER A 204 -6.79 -2.03 5.41
C SER A 204 -6.40 -2.69 6.72
N GLY A 205 -6.33 -1.91 7.79
CA GLY A 205 -5.79 -2.33 9.07
C GLY A 205 -6.85 -2.99 9.92
N LYS A 206 -6.86 -2.64 11.21
CA LYS A 206 -7.81 -3.22 12.18
C LYS A 206 -9.26 -2.95 11.81
N THR A 207 -9.53 -1.82 11.14
CA THR A 207 -10.86 -1.48 10.63
C THR A 207 -10.97 -1.99 9.19
N PRO A 208 -11.82 -2.99 8.88
CA PRO A 208 -12.07 -3.38 7.50
C PRO A 208 -12.68 -2.20 6.73
N CYS A 209 -11.92 -1.67 5.76
CA CYS A 209 -12.34 -0.56 4.92
C CYS A 209 -11.77 -0.75 3.50
N TYR A 210 -12.46 -1.60 2.73
CA TYR A 210 -12.08 -1.96 1.37
C TYR A 210 -13.02 -1.23 0.41
N ARG A 211 -12.60 -0.06 -0.09
CA ARG A 211 -13.47 0.82 -0.90
C ARG A 211 -12.77 1.21 -2.18
N ASN A 212 -13.38 0.87 -3.32
CA ASN A 212 -12.91 1.30 -4.63
C ASN A 212 -13.40 2.73 -4.93
N ILE A 213 -12.79 3.70 -4.25
CA ILE A 213 -13.13 5.12 -4.35
C ILE A 213 -11.85 5.95 -4.50
N LYS A 214 -12.00 7.12 -5.14
CA LYS A 214 -10.92 8.08 -5.38
C LYS A 214 -11.30 9.48 -4.94
N ALA A 215 -10.29 10.28 -4.61
CA ALA A 215 -10.41 11.70 -4.29
C ALA A 215 -9.15 12.43 -4.77
N ARG A 216 -9.25 13.75 -5.00
CA ARG A 216 -8.03 14.56 -5.18
C ARG A 216 -7.27 14.57 -3.86
N LEU A 217 -5.94 14.46 -3.90
CA LEU A 217 -5.15 14.56 -2.67
C LEU A 217 -5.27 15.99 -2.12
N GLY A 218 -5.83 16.14 -0.93
CA GLY A 218 -5.86 17.40 -0.19
C GLY A 218 -4.56 17.62 0.55
N ALA A 219 -4.23 16.70 1.47
CA ALA A 219 -3.00 16.75 2.24
C ALA A 219 -2.53 15.38 2.71
N ILE A 220 -1.21 15.26 2.95
CA ILE A 220 -0.60 14.21 3.74
C ILE A 220 -0.06 14.86 5.02
N THR A 221 -0.61 14.47 6.16
CA THR A 221 -0.33 15.09 7.45
C THR A 221 0.38 14.10 8.36
N ARG A 222 1.62 14.41 8.75
CA ARG A 222 2.33 13.67 9.77
C ARG A 222 1.79 14.01 11.16
N ILE A 223 1.42 12.98 11.92
CA ILE A 223 1.05 13.13 13.33
C ILE A 223 2.30 13.18 14.21
N ASP A 224 2.36 14.21 15.04
CA ASP A 224 3.37 14.41 16.08
C ASP A 224 2.67 14.67 17.42
N ARG A 225 3.07 13.95 18.48
CA ARG A 225 2.45 14.15 19.80
C ARG A 225 3.03 15.39 20.45
N ALA A 226 2.17 16.30 20.88
CA ALA A 226 2.57 17.54 21.53
C ALA A 226 1.64 17.89 22.69
N SER A 227 2.05 18.88 23.50
CA SER A 227 1.25 19.43 24.58
C SER A 227 0.22 20.46 24.12
N GLN A 228 0.30 20.90 22.86
CA GLN A 228 -0.59 21.90 22.26
C GLN A 228 -0.92 21.51 20.82
N ASN A 229 -2.10 21.95 20.35
CA ASN A 229 -2.59 21.69 19.01
C ASN A 229 -2.10 22.76 18.04
N SER A 230 -1.27 22.39 17.06
CA SER A 230 -0.82 23.28 16.00
C SER A 230 -0.51 22.54 14.71
N VAL A 231 -0.54 23.26 13.60
CA VAL A 231 -0.19 22.74 12.28
C VAL A 231 0.89 23.62 11.67
N ASP A 232 1.94 23.00 11.19
CA ASP A 232 2.98 23.66 10.39
C ASP A 232 3.14 22.98 9.04
N LYS A 233 3.71 23.74 8.11
CA LYS A 233 4.13 23.26 6.80
C LYS A 233 5.64 23.06 6.83
N PRO A 234 6.14 21.82 6.88
CA PRO A 234 7.56 21.56 6.95
C PRO A 234 8.27 22.04 5.68
N ALA A 235 9.55 22.41 5.81
CA ALA A 235 10.41 22.68 4.66
C ALA A 235 10.53 21.43 3.76
N PRO A 236 10.79 21.56 2.45
CA PRO A 236 10.75 20.45 1.50
C PRO A 236 11.56 19.20 1.92
N ILE A 237 12.76 19.39 2.47
CA ILE A 237 13.61 18.29 2.95
C ILE A 237 12.95 17.56 4.13
N ALA A 238 12.36 18.30 5.08
CA ALA A 238 11.66 17.70 6.22
C ALA A 238 10.36 17.00 5.80
N ALA A 239 9.64 17.57 4.83
CA ALA A 239 8.45 16.96 4.23
C ALA A 239 8.81 15.61 3.58
N PHE A 240 9.85 15.59 2.73
CA PHE A 240 10.36 14.38 2.10
C PHE A 240 10.77 13.32 3.13
N ALA A 241 11.58 13.71 4.12
CA ALA A 241 12.05 12.82 5.19
C ALA A 241 10.90 12.27 6.06
N SER A 242 9.78 13.01 6.17
CA SER A 242 8.60 12.56 6.89
C SER A 242 7.77 11.53 6.13
N LEU A 243 7.72 11.62 4.79
CA LEU A 243 6.87 10.78 3.93
C LEU A 243 7.57 9.49 3.51
N LEU A 244 8.87 9.54 3.21
CA LEU A 244 9.64 8.39 2.73
C LEU A 244 9.50 7.13 3.61
N PRO A 245 9.57 7.20 4.96
CA PRO A 245 9.43 6.02 5.81
C PRO A 245 8.04 5.40 5.78
N SER A 246 7.02 6.14 5.34
CA SER A 246 5.65 5.65 5.21
C SER A 246 5.39 4.96 3.87
N CYS A 247 6.31 5.03 2.90
CA CYS A 247 6.14 4.39 1.60
C CYS A 247 6.72 2.97 1.57
N SER A 248 5.98 2.01 1.02
CA SER A 248 6.52 0.68 0.70
C SER A 248 7.65 0.81 -0.33
N SER A 249 8.89 0.51 0.05
CA SER A 249 10.07 0.82 -0.76
C SER A 249 11.09 -0.31 -0.86
N MET A 250 11.59 -0.54 -2.08
CA MET A 250 12.65 -1.50 -2.36
C MET A 250 14.02 -0.81 -2.37
N LYS A 251 14.54 -0.45 -1.19
CA LYS A 251 15.80 0.34 -1.06
C LYS A 251 17.05 -0.25 -1.75
N TRP A 252 17.04 -1.53 -2.09
CA TRP A 252 18.15 -2.24 -2.72
C TRP A 252 18.06 -2.23 -4.25
N ASP A 253 16.88 -1.93 -4.81
CA ASP A 253 16.70 -1.74 -6.23
C ASP A 253 16.67 -0.24 -6.52
N SER A 254 17.75 0.26 -7.12
CA SER A 254 17.91 1.68 -7.37
C SER A 254 16.84 2.24 -8.32
N ALA A 255 16.36 1.46 -9.28
CA ALA A 255 15.36 1.93 -10.23
C ALA A 255 14.00 2.12 -9.55
N ILE A 256 13.55 1.13 -8.78
CA ILE A 256 12.29 1.22 -8.01
C ILE A 256 12.41 2.31 -6.94
N TYR A 257 13.51 2.34 -6.20
CA TYR A 257 13.72 3.30 -5.12
C TYR A 257 13.76 4.75 -5.64
N ASN A 258 14.44 5.00 -6.76
CA ASN A 258 14.48 6.33 -7.37
C ASN A 258 13.09 6.75 -7.87
N ALA A 259 12.31 5.86 -8.48
CA ALA A 259 10.96 6.17 -8.94
C ALA A 259 10.00 6.53 -7.78
N ILE A 260 10.17 5.89 -6.61
CA ILE A 260 9.48 6.25 -5.37
C ILE A 260 9.91 7.64 -4.91
N CYS A 261 11.22 7.91 -4.83
CA CYS A 261 11.77 9.22 -4.46
C CYS A 261 11.25 10.34 -5.38
N ASP A 262 11.23 10.12 -6.69
CA ASP A 262 10.73 11.09 -7.68
C ASP A 262 9.24 11.40 -7.45
N THR A 263 8.45 10.38 -7.10
CA THR A 263 7.02 10.55 -6.82
C THR A 263 6.80 11.32 -5.51
N ILE A 264 7.57 11.02 -4.46
CA ILE A 264 7.55 11.77 -3.20
C ILE A 264 7.93 13.24 -3.45
N THR A 265 8.99 13.50 -4.22
CA THR A 265 9.43 14.85 -4.56
C THR A 265 8.30 15.65 -5.22
N LYS A 266 7.58 15.07 -6.18
CA LYS A 266 6.42 15.73 -6.81
C LYS A 266 5.32 16.09 -5.81
N ILE A 267 5.01 15.19 -4.87
CA ILE A 267 4.01 15.47 -3.83
C ILE A 267 4.46 16.61 -2.91
N VAL A 268 5.75 16.65 -2.57
CA VAL A 268 6.34 17.72 -1.76
C VAL A 268 6.30 19.06 -2.50
N GLU A 269 6.63 19.08 -3.78
CA GLU A 269 6.57 20.28 -4.65
C GLU A 269 5.16 20.85 -4.76
N MET A 270 4.13 19.99 -4.75
CA MET A 270 2.72 20.43 -4.69
C MET A 270 2.34 21.08 -3.36
N GLY A 271 3.21 21.04 -2.35
CA GLY A 271 3.00 21.71 -1.07
C GLY A 271 1.87 21.10 -0.24
N LYS A 272 1.58 19.80 -0.41
CA LYS A 272 0.49 19.07 0.25
C LYS A 272 0.90 18.33 1.52
N VAL A 273 2.12 18.53 2.02
CA VAL A 273 2.65 17.85 3.20
C VAL A 273 2.66 18.77 4.41
N TYR A 274 2.13 18.29 5.54
CA TYR A 274 1.97 19.06 6.77
C TYR A 274 2.40 18.23 7.98
N THR A 275 2.66 18.90 9.11
CA THR A 275 2.79 18.26 10.42
C THR A 275 1.66 18.76 11.33
N LEU A 276 0.97 17.84 11.99
CA LEU A 276 0.02 18.14 13.05
C LEU A 276 0.67 17.76 14.39
N HIS A 277 0.98 18.77 15.19
CA HIS A 277 1.33 18.63 16.60
C HIS A 277 0.03 18.58 17.40
N CYS A 278 -0.27 17.47 18.09
CA CYS A 278 -1.58 17.36 18.72
C CYS A 278 -1.67 16.53 20.00
N LEU A 279 -2.69 16.90 20.78
CA LEU A 279 -3.36 16.07 21.78
C LEU A 279 -4.43 15.20 21.09
N PRO A 280 -4.85 14.06 21.69
CA PRO A 280 -5.87 13.19 21.12
C PRO A 280 -7.30 13.71 21.40
N ASN A 281 -7.60 14.95 21.04
CA ASN A 281 -8.86 15.62 21.34
C ASN A 281 -9.57 16.16 20.08
N LYS A 282 -10.81 16.63 20.26
CA LYS A 282 -11.63 17.22 19.20
C LYS A 282 -10.95 18.43 18.54
N GLU A 283 -10.39 19.33 19.35
CA GLU A 283 -9.74 20.55 18.90
C GLU A 283 -8.60 20.26 17.90
N ALA A 284 -7.86 19.18 18.09
CA ALA A 284 -6.82 18.78 17.16
C ALA A 284 -7.34 18.52 15.74
N ALA A 285 -8.51 17.88 15.60
CA ALA A 285 -9.14 17.68 14.30
C ALA A 285 -9.63 19.01 13.69
N GLU A 286 -10.18 19.90 14.51
CA GLU A 286 -10.67 21.21 14.05
C GLU A 286 -9.53 22.12 13.57
N VAL A 287 -8.43 22.20 14.32
CA VAL A 287 -7.22 22.96 13.93
C VAL A 287 -6.59 22.35 12.67
N CYS A 288 -6.50 21.02 12.61
CA CYS A 288 -6.02 20.31 11.43
C CYS A 288 -6.85 20.64 10.19
N TYR A 289 -8.17 20.43 10.26
CA TYR A 289 -9.09 20.69 9.17
C TYR A 289 -9.04 22.15 8.71
N LYS A 290 -9.07 23.11 9.65
CA LYS A 290 -8.97 24.54 9.33
C LYS A 290 -7.69 24.90 8.56
N ALA A 291 -6.57 24.22 8.84
CA ALA A 291 -5.28 24.49 8.23
C ALA A 291 -5.11 23.86 6.85
N ILE A 292 -5.66 22.66 6.62
CA ILE A 292 -5.36 21.85 5.42
C ILE A 292 -6.54 21.68 4.46
N ALA A 293 -7.78 21.93 4.91
CA ALA A 293 -8.95 21.66 4.10
C ALA A 293 -9.05 22.59 2.89
N ILE A 294 -9.38 22.01 1.74
CA ILE A 294 -9.63 22.73 0.51
C ILE A 294 -11.13 23.04 0.43
N LYS A 295 -11.44 24.33 0.26
CA LYS A 295 -12.80 24.87 0.18
C LYS A 295 -13.31 24.84 -1.24
#